data_AF-A0A7V8V4I7-F1
#
_entry.id   AF-A0A7V8V4I7-F1
#
_cell.length_a   1.000
_cell.length_b   1.000
_cell.length_c   1.000
_cell.angle_alpha   90.00
_cell.angle_beta   90.00
_cell.angle_gamma   90.00
#
_symmetry.space_group_name_H-M   'P 1'
#
loop_
_entity.id
_entity.type
_entity.pdbx_description
1 polymer ?
#
loop_
_entity_poly.entity_id
_entity_poly.type
_entity_poly.pdbx_seq_one_letter_code
_entity_poly.pdbx_strand_id
1 'polypeptide(L)'
;MEDESPFRSPQVVEHHEPLDDRSQRILQWRRAHRRLELGIPAFAFTSIMTLAPIDQVLAFLAGDLSAWPAFLGSWVLGSFIVSGIILFALLPLFSFREILAPLLLAWIPLLPIVGLILAMRKVQAPLRAEGLKFGRLGPSEKLLVQQLRHEDGTPVDPKTFGVKR
;
A
#
# COMPACT_ATOMS: atom_id res chain seq x y z
N MET A 1 14.64 34.52 45.23
CA MET A 1 15.54 34.78 44.09
C MET A 1 15.40 33.58 43.18
N GLU A 2 14.62 33.73 42.11
CA GLU A 2 14.41 32.67 41.13
C GLU A 2 15.55 32.72 40.12
N ASP A 3 16.17 31.56 39.87
CA ASP A 3 17.26 31.37 38.91
C ASP A 3 16.77 31.64 37.48
N GLU A 4 17.01 32.86 36.97
CA GLU A 4 16.88 33.20 35.55
C GLU A 4 18.15 32.75 34.81
N SER A 5 18.26 31.45 34.54
CA SER A 5 19.32 30.92 33.68
C SER A 5 19.14 31.44 32.24
N PRO A 6 20.15 32.11 31.65
CA PRO A 6 20.11 32.65 30.29
C PRO A 6 20.20 31.57 29.20
N PHE A 7 20.29 30.30 29.57
CA PHE A 7 20.35 29.14 28.67
C PHE A 7 19.02 28.40 28.52
N ARG A 8 17.88 29.05 28.77
CA ARG A 8 16.59 28.52 28.31
C ARG A 8 16.58 28.56 26.79
N SER A 9 16.96 27.42 26.19
CA SER A 9 16.66 27.14 24.80
C SER A 9 15.19 27.48 24.54
N PRO A 10 14.86 28.19 23.46
CA PRO A 10 13.47 28.44 23.14
C PRO A 10 12.80 27.07 23.11
N GLN A 11 11.74 26.89 23.91
CA GLN A 11 10.82 25.79 23.70
C GLN A 11 10.33 25.99 22.27
N VAL A 12 10.92 25.23 21.34
CA VAL A 12 10.39 25.10 19.99
C VAL A 12 9.08 24.41 20.23
N VAL A 13 8.03 25.20 20.42
CA VAL A 13 6.67 24.74 20.36
C VAL A 13 6.55 24.26 18.92
N GLU A 14 6.77 22.97 18.72
CA GLU A 14 6.45 22.30 17.47
C GLU A 14 4.94 22.46 17.31
N HIS A 15 4.51 23.59 16.74
CA HIS A 15 3.17 23.76 16.21
C HIS A 15 3.00 22.69 15.14
N HIS A 16 2.57 21.51 15.58
CA HIS A 16 1.96 20.52 14.73
C HIS A 16 0.64 21.14 14.30
N GLU A 17 0.69 21.98 13.27
CA GLU A 17 -0.53 22.39 12.59
C GLU A 17 -1.27 21.10 12.22
N PRO A 18 -2.54 20.96 12.63
CA PRO A 18 -3.31 19.78 12.28
C PRO A 18 -3.31 19.68 10.76
N LEU A 19 -2.85 18.54 10.26
CA LEU A 19 -2.83 18.26 8.83
C LEU A 19 -4.21 18.52 8.25
N ASP A 20 -4.29 19.29 7.18
CA ASP A 20 -5.53 19.57 6.46
C ASP A 20 -6.19 18.28 5.97
N ASP A 21 -7.53 18.26 5.91
CA ASP A 21 -8.32 17.09 5.52
C ASP A 21 -7.92 16.50 4.17
N ARG A 22 -7.40 17.34 3.28
CA ARG A 22 -6.85 16.93 1.99
C ARG A 22 -5.54 16.17 2.15
N SER A 23 -4.55 16.72 2.85
CA SER A 23 -3.30 16.00 3.14
C SER A 23 -3.52 14.69 3.90
N GLN A 24 -4.48 14.65 4.83
CA GLN A 24 -4.84 13.41 5.53
C GLN A 24 -5.37 12.34 4.55
N ARG A 25 -6.26 12.71 3.62
CA ARG A 25 -6.78 11.79 2.60
C ARG A 25 -5.67 11.28 1.67
N ILE A 26 -4.76 12.16 1.24
CA ILE A 26 -3.61 11.79 0.41
C ILE A 26 -2.72 10.77 1.14
N LEU A 27 -2.45 10.98 2.44
CA LEU A 27 -1.69 10.02 3.24
C LEU A 27 -2.39 8.67 3.37
N GLN A 28 -3.71 8.65 3.55
CA GLN A 28 -4.48 7.40 3.62
C GLN A 28 -4.38 6.62 2.30
N TRP A 29 -4.51 7.30 1.16
CA TRP A 29 -4.30 6.68 -0.16
C TRP A 29 -2.88 6.18 -0.34
N ARG A 30 -1.87 6.94 0.07
CA ARG A 30 -0.47 6.47 0.05
C ARG A 30 -0.27 5.22 0.91
N ARG A 31 -0.85 5.17 2.11
CA ARG A 31 -0.78 3.98 2.99
C ARG A 31 -1.44 2.77 2.33
N ALA A 32 -2.61 2.95 1.72
CA ALA A 32 -3.28 1.88 0.98
C ALA A 32 -2.44 1.42 -0.21
N HIS A 33 -1.89 2.35 -0.99
CA HIS A 33 -1.00 2.05 -2.13
C HIS A 33 0.21 1.23 -1.66
N ARG A 34 0.86 1.64 -0.58
CA ARG A 34 2.01 0.93 0.00
C ARG A 34 1.67 -0.48 0.46
N ARG A 35 0.50 -0.69 1.08
CA ARG A 35 0.03 -2.02 1.49
C ARG A 35 -0.18 -2.93 0.28
N LEU A 36 -0.74 -2.38 -0.81
CA LEU A 36 -0.93 -3.12 -2.06
C LEU A 36 0.40 -3.45 -2.75
N GLU A 37 1.39 -2.54 -2.70
CA GLU A 37 2.75 -2.82 -3.18
C GLU A 37 3.37 -4.00 -2.42
N LEU A 38 3.16 -4.08 -1.10
CA LEU A 38 3.61 -5.20 -0.27
C LEU A 38 2.81 -6.50 -0.52
N GLY A 39 1.62 -6.40 -1.12
CA GLY A 39 0.82 -7.55 -1.52
C GLY A 39 1.44 -8.40 -2.62
N ILE A 40 2.19 -7.78 -3.55
CA ILE A 40 2.89 -8.51 -4.62
C ILE A 40 3.98 -9.44 -4.06
N PRO A 41 4.96 -8.97 -3.27
CA PRO A 41 5.96 -9.84 -2.70
C PRO A 41 5.36 -10.79 -1.67
N ALA A 42 4.30 -10.43 -0.94
CA ALA A 42 3.60 -11.36 -0.06
C ALA A 42 2.99 -12.53 -0.82
N PHE A 43 2.35 -12.27 -1.97
CA PHE A 43 1.83 -13.30 -2.87
C PHE A 43 2.95 -14.15 -3.47
N ALA A 44 4.02 -13.53 -3.97
CA ALA A 44 5.17 -14.26 -4.50
C ALA A 44 5.82 -15.12 -3.42
N PHE A 45 6.01 -14.59 -2.21
CA PHE A 45 6.57 -15.31 -1.08
C PHE A 45 5.69 -16.48 -0.65
N THR A 46 4.37 -16.32 -0.56
CA THR A 46 3.50 -17.48 -0.29
C THR A 46 3.47 -18.46 -1.45
N SER A 47 3.46 -18.01 -2.69
CA SER A 47 3.54 -18.91 -3.83
C SER A 47 4.85 -19.72 -3.83
N ILE A 48 5.95 -19.13 -3.37
CA ILE A 48 7.29 -19.77 -3.28
C ILE A 48 7.45 -20.62 -2.01
N MET A 49 6.97 -20.17 -0.86
CA MET A 49 7.25 -20.77 0.46
C MET A 49 6.16 -21.72 0.94
N THR A 50 4.92 -21.59 0.44
CA THR A 50 3.78 -22.43 0.89
C THR A 50 3.47 -23.61 -0.05
N LEU A 51 4.51 -24.35 -0.46
CA LEU A 51 4.39 -25.78 -0.83
C LEU A 51 3.90 -26.12 -2.25
N ALA A 52 4.22 -25.33 -3.26
CA ALA A 52 4.40 -25.91 -4.59
C ALA A 52 5.82 -25.58 -5.02
N PRO A 53 6.82 -26.38 -4.57
CA PRO A 53 8.17 -26.19 -5.06
C PRO A 53 8.10 -26.27 -6.60
N ILE A 54 8.90 -25.47 -7.30
CA ILE A 54 8.73 -25.21 -8.75
C ILE A 54 8.64 -26.53 -9.53
N ASP A 55 9.33 -27.57 -9.06
CA ASP A 55 9.25 -28.97 -9.49
C ASP A 55 7.84 -29.58 -9.39
N GLN A 56 7.03 -29.30 -8.38
CA GLN A 56 5.63 -29.75 -8.29
C GLN A 56 4.71 -28.97 -9.24
N VAL A 57 4.97 -27.68 -9.46
CA VAL A 57 4.25 -26.91 -10.48
C VAL A 57 4.60 -27.43 -11.88
N LEU A 58 5.89 -27.70 -12.12
CA LEU A 58 6.37 -28.30 -13.37
C LEU A 58 5.88 -29.74 -13.54
N ALA A 59 5.80 -30.54 -12.48
CA ALA A 59 5.27 -31.90 -12.50
C ALA A 59 3.78 -31.89 -12.82
N PHE A 60 3.01 -30.97 -12.22
CA PHE A 60 1.61 -30.76 -12.58
C PHE A 60 1.45 -30.34 -14.05
N LEU A 61 2.27 -29.40 -14.54
CA LEU A 61 2.28 -29.00 -15.95
C LEU A 61 2.72 -30.15 -16.89
N ALA A 62 3.52 -31.09 -16.39
CA ALA A 62 3.92 -32.32 -17.08
C ALA A 62 2.88 -33.46 -16.97
N GLY A 63 1.74 -33.22 -16.30
CA GLY A 63 0.62 -34.16 -16.19
C GLY A 63 0.59 -35.01 -14.92
N ASP A 64 1.48 -34.78 -13.95
CA ASP A 64 1.47 -35.45 -12.66
C ASP A 64 0.37 -34.86 -11.76
N LEU A 65 -0.74 -35.59 -11.68
CA LEU A 65 -1.91 -35.21 -10.88
C LEU A 65 -1.66 -35.30 -9.36
N SER A 66 -0.58 -35.95 -8.90
CA SER A 66 -0.27 -36.06 -7.48
C SER A 66 0.17 -34.73 -6.85
N ALA A 67 0.67 -33.80 -7.65
CA ALA A 67 1.05 -32.44 -7.24
C ALA A 67 -0.15 -31.47 -7.14
N TRP A 68 -1.34 -31.88 -7.62
CA TRP A 68 -2.53 -31.03 -7.67
C TRP A 68 -3.00 -30.50 -6.30
N PRO A 69 -3.05 -31.30 -5.21
CA PRO A 69 -3.49 -30.81 -3.90
C PRO A 69 -2.54 -29.74 -3.32
N ALA A 70 -1.24 -29.89 -3.54
CA ALA A 70 -0.22 -28.96 -3.07
C ALA A 70 -0.28 -27.62 -3.83
N PHE A 71 -0.47 -27.68 -5.15
CA PHE A 71 -0.76 -26.52 -5.98
C PHE A 71 -2.03 -25.78 -5.54
N LEU A 72 -3.15 -26.50 -5.34
CA LEU A 72 -4.39 -25.89 -4.86
C LEU A 72 -4.24 -25.26 -3.47
N GLY A 73 -3.55 -25.94 -2.54
CA GLY A 73 -3.33 -25.43 -1.18
C GLY A 73 -2.55 -24.12 -1.16
N SER A 74 -1.44 -24.05 -1.90
CA SER A 74 -0.62 -22.84 -2.04
C SER A 74 -1.40 -21.69 -2.69
N TRP A 75 -2.18 -21.98 -3.73
CA TRP A 75 -3.02 -20.98 -4.41
C TRP A 75 -4.11 -20.43 -3.49
N VAL A 76 -4.85 -21.29 -2.78
CA VAL A 76 -5.90 -20.87 -1.85
C VAL A 76 -5.31 -19.97 -0.77
N LEU A 77 -4.20 -20.36 -0.17
CA LEU A 77 -3.54 -19.57 0.87
C LEU A 77 -3.05 -18.21 0.35
N GLY A 78 -2.39 -18.20 -0.82
CA GLY A 78 -1.95 -16.96 -1.48
C GLY A 78 -3.12 -16.04 -1.81
N SER A 79 -4.24 -16.60 -2.27
CA SER A 79 -5.47 -15.85 -2.59
C SER A 79 -6.10 -15.22 -1.36
N PHE A 80 -6.12 -15.93 -0.22
CA PHE A 80 -6.59 -15.37 1.06
C PHE A 80 -5.73 -14.19 1.52
N ILE A 81 -4.40 -14.31 1.44
CA ILE A 81 -3.48 -13.22 1.83
C ILE A 81 -3.69 -12.01 0.93
N VAL A 82 -3.72 -12.20 -0.39
CA VAL A 82 -3.94 -11.12 -1.35
C VAL A 82 -5.29 -10.45 -1.12
N SER A 83 -6.34 -11.25 -0.95
CA SER A 83 -7.70 -10.73 -0.69
C SER A 83 -7.76 -9.94 0.62
N GLY A 84 -7.10 -10.43 1.67
CA GLY A 84 -6.98 -9.73 2.95
C GLY A 84 -6.26 -8.39 2.81
N ILE A 85 -5.18 -8.34 2.02
CA ILE A 85 -4.45 -7.09 1.73
C ILE A 85 -5.32 -6.11 0.95
N ILE A 86 -6.04 -6.57 -0.08
CA ILE A 86 -6.96 -5.74 -0.87
C ILE A 86 -8.07 -5.18 0.02
N LEU A 87 -8.72 -6.01 0.84
CA LEU A 87 -9.75 -5.58 1.78
C LEU A 87 -9.20 -4.55 2.76
N PHE A 88 -8.10 -4.87 3.45
CA PHE A 88 -7.55 -4.00 4.47
C PHE A 88 -6.99 -2.67 3.92
N ALA A 89 -6.51 -2.66 2.67
CA ALA A 89 -6.02 -1.46 2.02
C ALA A 89 -7.15 -0.59 1.44
N LEU A 90 -8.19 -1.19 0.85
CA LEU A 90 -9.18 -0.47 0.08
C LEU A 90 -10.51 -0.24 0.78
N LEU A 91 -10.94 -1.12 1.70
CA LEU A 91 -12.24 -1.01 2.38
C LEU A 91 -12.44 0.31 3.13
N PRO A 92 -11.40 0.93 3.75
CA PRO A 92 -11.56 2.25 4.37
C PRO A 92 -11.72 3.41 3.36
N LEU A 93 -11.42 3.17 2.08
CA LEU A 93 -11.32 4.21 1.06
C LEU A 93 -12.42 4.13 0.00
N PHE A 94 -12.95 2.93 -0.24
CA PHE A 94 -13.87 2.64 -1.32
C PHE A 94 -15.00 1.73 -0.83
N SER A 95 -16.15 1.81 -1.50
CA SER A 95 -17.28 0.92 -1.21
C SER A 95 -16.95 -0.54 -1.57
N PHE A 96 -17.60 -1.50 -0.89
CA PHE A 96 -17.39 -2.92 -1.17
C PHE A 96 -17.64 -3.28 -2.66
N ARG A 97 -18.64 -2.64 -3.28
CA ARG A 97 -18.97 -2.84 -4.70
C ARG A 97 -17.81 -2.46 -5.63
N GLU A 98 -17.06 -1.43 -5.27
CA GLU A 98 -15.93 -0.94 -6.06
C GLU A 98 -14.69 -1.82 -5.94
N ILE A 99 -14.54 -2.57 -4.84
CA ILE A 99 -13.42 -3.47 -4.59
C ILE A 99 -13.75 -4.91 -4.98
N LEU A 100 -14.98 -5.21 -5.37
CA LEU A 100 -15.42 -6.56 -5.72
C LEU A 100 -14.63 -7.15 -6.90
N ALA A 101 -14.42 -6.38 -7.97
CA ALA A 101 -13.67 -6.85 -9.13
C ALA A 101 -12.22 -7.26 -8.79
N PRO A 102 -11.39 -6.42 -8.13
CA PRO A 102 -10.04 -6.84 -7.74
C PRO A 102 -10.05 -8.01 -6.73
N LEU A 103 -11.07 -8.11 -5.87
CA LEU A 103 -11.24 -9.26 -4.98
C LEU A 103 -11.53 -10.55 -5.75
N LEU A 104 -12.49 -10.55 -6.67
CA LEU A 104 -12.82 -11.74 -7.45
C LEU A 104 -11.62 -12.24 -8.26
N LEU A 105 -10.83 -11.34 -8.85
CA LEU A 105 -9.60 -11.72 -9.54
C LEU A 105 -8.52 -12.29 -8.62
N ALA A 106 -8.48 -11.87 -7.34
CA ALA A 106 -7.59 -12.43 -6.33
C ALA A 106 -7.84 -13.93 -6.07
N TRP A 107 -9.07 -14.38 -6.34
CA TRP A 107 -9.54 -15.74 -6.16
C TRP A 107 -9.54 -16.58 -7.44
N ILE A 108 -8.97 -16.11 -8.55
CA ILE A 108 -8.82 -16.93 -9.77
C ILE A 108 -7.37 -17.41 -9.85
N PRO A 109 -7.10 -18.70 -10.15
CA PRO A 109 -5.73 -19.17 -10.32
C PRO A 109 -4.97 -18.32 -11.33
N LEU A 110 -3.70 -18.03 -11.06
CA LEU A 110 -2.78 -17.24 -11.90
C LEU A 110 -3.15 -15.75 -12.09
N LEU A 111 -4.34 -15.30 -11.69
CA LEU A 111 -4.78 -13.90 -11.73
C LEU A 111 -4.69 -13.09 -10.42
N PRO A 112 -4.14 -13.57 -9.27
CA PRO A 112 -4.11 -12.73 -8.08
C PRO A 112 -3.31 -11.43 -8.24
N ILE A 113 -2.25 -11.49 -9.04
CA ILE A 113 -1.43 -10.34 -9.41
C ILE A 113 -2.27 -9.31 -10.18
N VAL A 114 -3.17 -9.76 -11.05
CA VAL A 114 -4.07 -8.87 -11.80
C VAL A 114 -5.03 -8.15 -10.85
N GLY A 115 -5.59 -8.86 -9.86
CA GLY A 115 -6.40 -8.26 -8.80
C GLY A 115 -5.66 -7.15 -8.04
N LEU A 116 -4.40 -7.41 -7.65
CA LEU A 116 -3.54 -6.40 -7.02
C LEU A 116 -3.24 -5.20 -7.92
N ILE A 117 -2.98 -5.42 -9.21
CA ILE A 117 -2.74 -4.33 -10.17
C ILE A 117 -3.98 -3.45 -10.32
N LEU A 118 -5.17 -4.05 -10.43
CA LEU A 118 -6.42 -3.29 -10.50
C LEU A 118 -6.67 -2.50 -9.21
N ALA A 119 -6.44 -3.12 -8.05
CA ALA A 119 -6.50 -2.45 -6.75
C ALA A 119 -5.54 -1.26 -6.67
N MET A 120 -4.29 -1.41 -7.13
CA MET A 120 -3.32 -0.32 -7.18
C MET A 120 -3.79 0.81 -8.09
N ARG A 121 -4.30 0.50 -9.29
CA ARG A 121 -4.81 1.52 -10.22
C ARG A 121 -5.94 2.35 -9.61
N LYS A 122 -6.82 1.72 -8.82
CA LYS A 122 -7.89 2.43 -8.09
C LYS A 122 -7.36 3.44 -7.08
N VAL A 123 -6.23 3.18 -6.43
CA VAL A 123 -5.59 4.13 -5.50
C VAL A 123 -4.75 5.18 -6.24
N GLN A 124 -4.17 4.83 -7.39
CA GLN A 124 -3.35 5.75 -8.18
C GLN A 124 -4.18 6.84 -8.86
N ALA A 125 -5.38 6.51 -9.36
CA ALA A 125 -6.24 7.46 -10.05
C ALA A 125 -6.53 8.73 -9.21
N PRO A 126 -7.00 8.61 -7.95
CA PRO A 126 -7.33 9.78 -7.17
C PRO A 126 -6.08 10.49 -6.63
N LEU A 127 -4.97 9.79 -6.33
CA LEU A 127 -3.67 10.43 -6.04
C LEU A 127 -3.18 11.33 -7.19
N ARG A 128 -3.38 10.91 -8.45
CA ARG A 128 -3.05 11.73 -9.63
C ARG A 128 -4.03 12.88 -9.84
N ALA A 129 -5.30 12.70 -9.48
CA ALA A 129 -6.29 13.78 -9.51
C ALA A 129 -5.92 14.91 -8.55
N GLU A 130 -5.26 14.59 -7.43
CA GLU A 130 -4.70 15.56 -6.48
C GLU A 130 -3.40 16.24 -6.98
N GLY A 131 -3.00 16.01 -8.22
CA GLY A 131 -1.84 16.65 -8.86
C GLY A 131 -0.48 16.00 -8.52
N LEU A 132 -0.47 14.88 -7.79
CA LEU A 132 0.77 14.18 -7.44
C LEU A 132 1.35 13.44 -8.65
N LYS A 133 2.64 13.67 -8.91
CA LYS A 133 3.39 13.08 -10.02
C LYS A 133 4.31 11.97 -9.50
N PHE A 134 4.03 10.74 -9.92
CA PHE A 134 4.82 9.56 -9.57
C PHE A 134 4.74 8.50 -10.67
N GLY A 135 5.69 7.56 -10.65
CA GLY A 135 5.81 6.50 -11.64
C GLY A 135 4.77 5.39 -11.49
N ARG A 136 5.13 4.17 -11.92
CA ARG A 136 4.27 2.99 -11.74
C ARG A 136 4.25 2.51 -10.28
N LEU A 137 5.36 2.68 -9.58
CA LEU A 137 5.46 2.57 -8.13
C LEU A 137 4.95 3.89 -7.55
N GLY A 138 4.20 3.82 -6.45
CA GLY A 138 3.54 4.98 -5.85
C GLY A 138 4.53 6.06 -5.43
N PRO A 139 4.05 7.24 -5.03
CA PRO A 139 4.92 8.29 -4.54
C PRO A 139 5.63 7.83 -3.27
N SER A 140 6.96 7.97 -3.21
CA SER A 140 7.70 7.76 -1.96
C SER A 140 7.27 8.82 -0.94
N GLU A 141 7.44 8.54 0.35
CA GLU A 141 7.06 9.49 1.42
C GLU A 141 7.77 10.84 1.26
N LYS A 142 9.05 10.80 0.91
CA LYS A 142 9.85 12.01 0.64
C LYS A 142 9.30 12.78 -0.57
N LEU A 143 8.97 12.09 -1.67
CA LEU A 143 8.41 12.73 -2.87
C LEU A 143 7.02 13.29 -2.62
N LEU A 144 6.18 12.58 -1.85
CA LEU A 144 4.84 12.99 -1.52
C LEU A 144 4.85 14.28 -0.69
N VAL A 145 5.67 14.33 0.36
CA VAL A 145 5.84 15.53 1.20
C VAL A 145 6.39 16.72 0.40
N GLN A 146 7.31 16.49 -0.54
CA GLN A 146 7.82 17.56 -1.41
C GLN A 146 6.77 18.14 -2.37
N GLN A 147 5.82 17.31 -2.80
CA GLN A 147 4.76 17.68 -3.74
C GLN A 147 3.48 18.16 -3.05
N LEU A 148 3.29 17.85 -1.78
CA LEU A 148 2.15 18.31 -1.00
C LEU A 148 2.16 19.84 -0.90
N ARG A 149 0.97 20.40 -1.10
CA ARG A 149 0.67 21.82 -0.98
C ARG A 149 -0.63 21.95 -0.20
N HIS A 150 -0.69 22.92 0.70
CA HIS A 150 -1.96 23.37 1.29
C HIS A 150 -2.88 23.92 0.20
N GLU A 151 -4.17 24.15 0.51
CA GLU A 151 -5.14 24.67 -0.46
C GLU A 151 -4.78 26.05 -1.01
N ASP A 152 -4.05 26.84 -0.23
CA ASP A 152 -3.49 28.15 -0.62
C ASP A 152 -2.25 28.04 -1.54
N GLY A 153 -1.79 26.83 -1.83
CA GLY A 153 -0.63 26.55 -2.67
C GLY A 153 0.71 26.62 -1.94
N THR A 154 0.73 26.83 -0.63
CA THR A 154 1.97 26.83 0.17
C THR A 154 2.48 25.40 0.39
N PRO A 155 3.81 25.18 0.45
CA PRO A 155 4.36 23.85 0.74
C PRO A 155 4.09 23.44 2.18
N VAL A 156 3.61 22.21 2.37
CA VAL A 156 3.44 21.65 3.73
C VAL A 156 4.82 21.36 4.33
N ASP A 157 5.05 21.78 5.58
CA ASP A 157 6.34 21.55 6.25
C ASP A 157 6.61 20.03 6.38
N PRO A 158 7.76 19.53 5.89
CA PRO A 158 8.15 18.13 6.07
C PRO A 158 8.23 17.67 7.53
N LYS A 159 8.48 18.60 8.46
CA LYS A 159 8.57 18.31 9.90
C LYS A 159 7.24 17.84 10.48
N THR A 160 6.11 18.30 9.94
CA THR A 160 4.76 17.89 10.35
C THR A 160 4.50 16.40 10.09
N PHE A 161 5.31 15.76 9.25
CA PHE A 161 5.22 14.33 8.91
C PHE A 161 6.29 13.47 9.59
N GLY A 162 7.14 14.02 10.46
CA GLY A 162 8.21 13.28 11.13
C GLY A 162 9.28 12.72 10.18
N VAL A 163 9.34 13.22 8.94
CA VAL A 163 10.30 12.75 7.92
C VAL A 163 11.67 13.38 8.22
N LYS A 164 12.58 12.59 8.82
CA LYS A 164 13.99 13.00 8.93
C LYS A 164 14.59 13.16 7.52
N ARG A 165 15.21 14.32 7.28
CA ARG A 165 15.89 14.68 6.02
C ARG A 165 16.81 13.55 5.53
#